data_AF-A0A143PUS8-F1
#
_entry.id   AF-A0A143PUS8-F1
#
_cell.length_a   1.000
_cell.length_b   1.000
_cell.length_c   1.000
_cell.angle_alpha   90.00
_cell.angle_beta   90.00
_cell.angle_gamma   90.00
#
_symmetry.space_group_name_H-M   'P 1'
#
loop_
_entity.id
_entity.type
_entity.pdbx_description
1 polymer ?
#
loop_
_entity_poly.entity_id
_entity_poly.type
_entity_poly.pdbx_seq_one_letter_code
_entity_poly.pdbx_strand_id
1 'polypeptide(L)'
;MWNSTRSSWRRTLRGHSERGVALPGVLLLAAFLVGVTGWLVGHVRTDIEMRAANEEALLGSRLAESALQSVAMALGQQPDWTAVDALAVALPLTLPCPSSPVAVVPADEPTERNWLQDAMNASSRWGPDTPVWQPLWACHAAGVLGQWPARGRNPSVLVWVADDPEGDGQPLRSGNQRLMLAAVAHVGGQARGEASATVWRTGAGRPILLAAWRTTGG
;
A
#
# COMPACT_ATOMS: atom_id res chain seq x y z
N MET A 1 70.99 52.46 66.34
CA MET A 1 71.39 52.80 64.94
C MET A 1 71.51 51.47 64.21
N TRP A 2 70.72 51.04 63.22
CA TRP A 2 69.87 51.68 62.22
C TRP A 2 68.71 50.72 61.83
N ASN A 3 67.57 51.29 61.46
CA ASN A 3 66.41 50.62 60.85
C ASN A 3 66.73 50.05 59.46
N SER A 4 66.08 48.95 59.09
CA SER A 4 65.64 48.72 57.70
C SER A 4 64.55 47.63 57.62
N THR A 5 63.31 48.07 57.74
CA THR A 5 62.13 47.44 57.15
C THR A 5 62.31 47.26 55.64
N ARG A 6 62.16 46.02 55.14
CA ARG A 6 61.82 45.78 53.73
C ARG A 6 60.65 44.80 53.64
N SER A 7 59.49 45.39 53.45
CA SER A 7 58.30 44.76 52.88
C SER A 7 58.55 44.41 51.42
N SER A 8 58.52 43.13 51.06
CA SER A 8 58.37 42.69 49.68
C SER A 8 57.10 41.85 49.53
N TRP A 9 56.03 42.56 49.19
CA TRP A 9 55.04 42.20 48.18
C TRP A 9 54.72 40.70 48.05
N ARG A 10 53.69 40.26 48.79
CA ARG A 10 52.86 39.13 48.34
C ARG A 10 52.18 39.55 47.05
N ARG A 11 52.68 39.10 45.89
CA ARG A 11 51.85 39.01 44.69
C ARG A 11 50.85 37.89 44.93
N THR A 12 49.64 38.26 45.36
CA THR A 12 48.47 37.45 45.11
C THR A 12 48.29 37.37 43.59
N LEU A 13 48.82 36.30 42.99
CA LEU A 13 48.23 35.78 41.76
C LEU A 13 46.82 35.32 42.13
N ARG A 14 45.86 36.26 42.07
CA ARG A 14 44.46 35.91 41.88
C ARG A 14 44.39 35.26 40.52
N GLY A 15 44.68 33.96 40.46
CA GLY A 15 44.17 33.10 39.40
C GLY A 15 42.66 33.23 39.46
N HIS A 16 42.12 34.12 38.64
CA HIS A 16 40.69 34.17 38.41
C HIS A 16 40.28 32.77 37.98
N SER A 17 39.34 32.20 38.71
CA SER A 17 38.80 30.87 38.49
C SER A 17 38.01 30.86 37.18
N GLU A 18 38.70 30.82 36.04
CA GLU A 18 38.10 30.54 34.73
C GLU A 18 37.51 29.12 34.68
N ARG A 19 37.83 28.28 35.68
CA ARG A 19 37.28 26.92 35.86
C ARG A 19 35.81 26.90 36.28
N GLY A 20 35.24 28.00 36.81
CA GLY A 20 33.85 28.05 37.24
C GLY A 20 32.83 28.31 36.13
N VAL A 21 33.23 28.97 35.04
CA VAL A 21 32.34 29.36 33.92
C VAL A 21 32.36 28.33 32.78
N ALA A 22 33.41 27.51 32.70
CA ALA A 22 33.53 26.47 31.68
C ALA A 22 32.46 25.37 31.80
N LEU A 23 32.07 25.00 33.03
CA LEU A 23 31.17 23.86 33.27
C LEU A 23 29.72 24.12 32.77
N PRO A 24 29.09 25.28 33.05
CA PRO A 24 27.81 25.63 32.44
C PRO A 24 27.87 25.68 30.91
N GLY A 25 28.95 26.22 30.34
CA GLY A 25 29.14 26.28 28.87
C GLY A 25 29.24 24.90 28.24
N VAL A 26 30.00 23.98 28.86
CA VAL A 26 30.12 22.58 28.43
C VAL A 26 28.79 21.84 28.56
N LEU A 27 28.04 22.05 29.64
CA LEU A 27 26.71 21.44 29.82
C LEU A 27 25.69 21.95 28.80
N LEU A 28 25.69 23.25 28.50
CA LEU A 28 24.83 23.82 27.45
C LEU A 28 25.20 23.29 26.07
N LEU A 29 26.49 23.20 25.75
CA LEU A 29 26.96 22.61 24.50
C LEU A 29 26.58 21.12 24.42
N ALA A 30 26.75 20.36 25.50
CA ALA A 30 26.35 18.96 25.55
C ALA A 30 24.84 18.78 25.35
N ALA A 31 24.02 19.60 26.03
CA ALA A 31 22.56 19.59 25.86
C ALA A 31 22.15 19.96 24.43
N PHE A 32 22.81 20.96 23.84
CA PHE A 32 22.59 21.34 22.44
C PHE A 32 22.95 20.20 21.48
N LEU A 33 24.12 19.57 21.66
CA LEU A 33 24.55 18.44 20.82
C LEU A 33 23.59 17.26 20.95
N VAL A 34 23.16 16.91 22.17
CA VAL A 34 22.15 15.86 22.39
C VAL A 34 20.83 16.23 21.71
N GLY A 35 20.40 17.49 21.78
CA GLY A 35 19.21 17.98 21.07
C GLY A 35 19.32 17.84 19.56
N VAL A 36 20.45 18.24 18.97
CA VAL A 36 20.71 18.13 17.53
C VAL A 36 20.80 16.66 17.10
N THR A 37 21.49 15.81 17.86
CA THR A 37 21.56 14.37 17.57
C THR A 37 20.18 13.72 17.67
N GLY A 38 19.40 14.02 18.71
CA GLY A 38 18.04 13.53 18.86
C GLY A 38 17.13 13.96 17.71
N TRP A 39 17.23 15.22 17.28
CA TRP A 39 16.51 15.75 16.13
C TRP A 39 16.90 15.04 14.83
N LEU A 40 18.20 14.86 14.56
CA LEU A 40 18.69 14.15 13.37
C LEU A 40 18.23 12.70 13.34
N VAL A 41 18.33 11.98 14.47
CA VAL A 41 17.87 10.58 14.57
C VAL A 41 16.36 10.49 14.35
N GLY A 42 15.59 11.40 14.94
CA GLY A 42 14.16 11.49 14.72
C GLY A 42 13.83 11.69 13.24
N HIS A 43 14.46 12.67 12.60
CA HIS A 43 14.21 12.98 11.20
C HIS A 43 14.58 11.84 10.26
N VAL A 44 15.75 11.21 10.47
CA VAL A 44 16.19 10.05 9.65
C VAL A 44 15.25 8.87 9.81
N ARG A 45 14.81 8.58 11.04
CA ARG A 45 13.86 7.50 11.29
C ARG A 45 12.53 7.74 10.57
N THR A 46 11.99 8.95 10.70
CA THR A 46 10.75 9.34 10.02
C THR A 46 10.89 9.26 8.50
N ASP A 47 12.01 9.73 7.94
CA ASP A 47 12.26 9.65 6.50
C ASP A 47 12.34 8.20 6.00
N ILE A 48 12.98 7.32 6.76
CA ILE A 48 13.06 5.89 6.41
C ILE A 48 11.67 5.24 6.47
N GLU A 49 10.89 5.52 7.51
CA GLU A 49 9.53 4.99 7.66
C GLU A 49 8.60 5.49 6.53
N MET A 50 8.67 6.78 6.18
CA MET A 50 7.89 7.34 5.06
C MET A 50 8.29 6.73 3.71
N ARG A 51 9.59 6.54 3.46
CA ARG A 51 10.06 5.91 2.21
C ARG A 51 9.60 4.47 2.11
N ALA A 52 9.73 3.70 3.19
CA ALA A 52 9.28 2.32 3.23
C ALA A 52 7.77 2.22 2.96
N ALA A 53 6.95 3.06 3.62
CA ALA A 53 5.50 3.09 3.40
C ALA A 53 5.15 3.44 1.94
N ASN A 54 5.83 4.43 1.35
CA ASN A 54 5.59 4.81 -0.04
C ASN A 54 6.02 3.71 -1.04
N GLU A 55 7.13 3.02 -0.77
CA GLU A 55 7.56 1.87 -1.57
C GLU A 55 6.56 0.71 -1.48
N GLU A 56 6.04 0.41 -0.29
CA GLU A 56 5.01 -0.62 -0.09
C GLU A 56 3.70 -0.27 -0.80
N ALA A 57 3.24 0.99 -0.73
CA ALA A 57 2.05 1.47 -1.43
C ALA A 57 2.21 1.36 -2.96
N LEU A 58 3.38 1.72 -3.51
CA LEU A 58 3.68 1.57 -4.93
C LEU A 58 3.77 0.11 -5.37
N LEU A 59 4.33 -0.77 -4.52
CA LEU A 59 4.34 -2.20 -4.78
C LEU A 59 2.93 -2.77 -4.80
N GLY A 60 2.08 -2.34 -3.87
CA GLY A 60 0.69 -2.76 -3.80
C GLY A 60 -0.09 -2.36 -5.06
N SER A 61 0.01 -1.10 -5.48
CA SER A 61 -0.73 -0.62 -6.65
C SER A 61 -0.31 -1.33 -7.94
N ARG A 62 1.00 -1.50 -8.16
CA ARG A 62 1.54 -2.26 -9.31
C ARG A 62 1.11 -3.71 -9.30
N LEU A 63 1.06 -4.32 -8.12
CA LEU A 63 0.64 -5.70 -7.98
C LEU A 63 -0.87 -5.87 -8.26
N ALA A 64 -1.71 -4.97 -7.75
CA ALA A 64 -3.13 -4.94 -8.05
C ALA A 64 -3.39 -4.74 -9.56
N GLU A 65 -2.66 -3.83 -10.19
CA GLU A 65 -2.68 -3.59 -11.65
C GLU A 65 -2.27 -4.83 -12.45
N SER A 66 -1.17 -5.48 -12.06
CA SER A 66 -0.70 -6.71 -12.72
C SER A 66 -1.72 -7.85 -12.61
N ALA A 67 -2.38 -7.97 -11.45
CA ALA A 67 -3.44 -8.95 -11.24
C ALA A 67 -4.68 -8.66 -12.09
N LEU A 68 -5.12 -7.39 -12.16
CA LEU A 68 -6.21 -7.00 -13.06
C LEU A 68 -5.88 -7.30 -14.51
N GLN A 69 -4.65 -7.04 -14.95
CA GLN A 69 -4.24 -7.33 -16.33
C GLN A 69 -4.31 -8.83 -16.63
N SER A 70 -3.81 -9.67 -15.72
CA SER A 70 -3.89 -11.14 -15.83
C SER A 70 -5.34 -11.64 -15.85
N VAL A 71 -6.18 -11.11 -14.96
CA VAL A 71 -7.61 -11.45 -14.90
C VAL A 71 -8.35 -10.98 -16.15
N ALA A 72 -8.10 -9.76 -16.63
CA ALA A 72 -8.69 -9.26 -17.86
C ALA A 72 -8.31 -10.17 -19.03
N MET A 73 -7.02 -10.52 -19.20
CA MET A 73 -6.61 -11.45 -20.26
C MET A 73 -7.32 -12.81 -20.16
N ALA A 74 -7.47 -13.36 -18.95
CA ALA A 74 -8.16 -14.63 -18.73
C ALA A 74 -9.67 -14.53 -18.99
N LEU A 75 -10.32 -13.42 -18.62
CA LEU A 75 -11.73 -13.14 -18.96
C LEU A 75 -11.95 -13.10 -20.48
N GLY A 76 -10.93 -12.68 -21.24
CA GLY A 76 -11.01 -12.63 -22.71
C GLY A 76 -11.12 -14.01 -23.35
N GLN A 77 -10.68 -15.05 -22.63
CA GLN A 77 -10.81 -16.45 -23.04
C GLN A 77 -12.15 -17.07 -22.63
N GLN A 78 -12.92 -16.40 -21.76
CA GLN A 78 -14.21 -16.91 -21.33
C GLN A 78 -15.26 -16.73 -22.44
N PRO A 79 -16.01 -17.78 -22.81
CA PRO A 79 -17.00 -17.67 -23.88
C PRO A 79 -18.17 -16.78 -23.48
N ASP A 80 -18.54 -16.74 -22.20
CA ASP A 80 -19.75 -16.09 -21.71
C ASP A 80 -19.46 -15.20 -20.50
N TRP A 81 -19.99 -13.98 -20.52
CA TRP A 81 -19.93 -12.98 -19.44
C TRP A 81 -21.31 -12.64 -18.90
N THR A 82 -22.38 -13.26 -19.44
CA THR A 82 -23.75 -12.92 -19.09
C THR A 82 -24.05 -13.22 -17.63
N ALA A 83 -23.54 -14.32 -17.07
CA ALA A 83 -23.68 -14.64 -15.65
C ALA A 83 -22.39 -14.28 -14.91
N VAL A 84 -22.43 -13.19 -14.11
CA VAL A 84 -21.24 -12.66 -13.43
C VAL A 84 -20.74 -13.62 -12.34
N ASP A 85 -21.66 -14.27 -11.64
CA ASP A 85 -21.36 -15.28 -10.63
C ASP A 85 -20.72 -16.55 -11.22
N ALA A 86 -21.09 -16.93 -12.44
CA ALA A 86 -20.49 -18.06 -13.13
C ALA A 86 -19.00 -17.84 -13.47
N LEU A 87 -18.59 -16.57 -13.68
CA LEU A 87 -17.18 -16.23 -13.93
C LEU A 87 -16.28 -16.56 -12.74
N ALA A 88 -16.79 -16.46 -11.52
CA ALA A 88 -16.06 -16.81 -10.29
C ALA A 88 -15.62 -18.28 -10.26
N VAL A 89 -16.41 -19.16 -10.88
CA VAL A 89 -16.12 -20.60 -10.97
C VAL A 89 -15.21 -20.90 -12.16
N ALA A 90 -15.42 -20.22 -13.29
CA ALA A 90 -14.70 -20.48 -14.52
C ALA A 90 -13.26 -19.94 -14.51
N LEU A 91 -13.02 -18.76 -13.92
CA LEU A 91 -11.72 -18.10 -14.03
C LEU A 91 -10.57 -18.87 -13.34
N PRO A 92 -10.73 -19.43 -12.12
CA PRO A 92 -9.67 -20.21 -11.47
C PRO A 92 -9.21 -21.43 -12.28
N LEU A 93 -10.05 -21.97 -13.16
CA LEU A 93 -9.70 -23.07 -14.06
C LEU A 93 -8.76 -22.60 -15.19
N THR A 94 -8.96 -21.38 -15.68
CA THR A 94 -8.13 -20.77 -16.74
C THR A 94 -6.90 -20.03 -16.22
N LEU A 95 -6.96 -19.56 -14.97
CA LEU A 95 -5.91 -18.81 -14.30
C LEU A 95 -5.65 -19.40 -12.91
N PRO A 96 -5.02 -20.59 -12.83
CA PRO A 96 -4.72 -21.21 -11.54
C PRO A 96 -3.70 -20.38 -10.78
N CYS A 97 -3.88 -20.27 -9.46
CA CYS A 97 -2.84 -19.74 -8.57
C CYS A 97 -2.01 -20.91 -8.03
N PRO A 98 -0.69 -20.96 -8.30
CA PRO A 98 0.18 -21.99 -7.76
C PRO A 98 0.28 -21.87 -6.23
N SER A 99 0.77 -22.93 -5.56
CA SER A 99 1.04 -22.86 -4.13
C SER A 99 2.21 -21.90 -3.84
N SER A 100 2.09 -21.16 -2.73
CA SER A 100 3.14 -20.23 -2.34
C SER A 100 4.29 -20.97 -1.66
N PRO A 101 5.56 -20.71 -2.04
CA PRO A 101 6.72 -21.31 -1.37
C PRO A 101 7.01 -20.67 -0.01
N VAL A 102 6.38 -19.55 0.32
CA VAL A 102 6.55 -18.79 1.56
C VAL A 102 5.19 -18.38 2.12
N ALA A 103 5.14 -17.99 3.40
CA ALA A 103 3.90 -17.53 4.02
C ALA A 103 3.29 -16.33 3.26
N VAL A 104 1.99 -16.35 3.03
CA VAL A 104 1.25 -15.27 2.36
C VAL A 104 0.76 -14.26 3.41
N VAL A 105 0.73 -12.97 3.04
CA VAL A 105 0.07 -11.93 3.85
C VAL A 105 -1.42 -12.26 3.91
N PRO A 106 -2.04 -12.33 5.10
CA PRO A 106 -3.45 -12.62 5.19
C PRO A 106 -4.28 -11.48 4.61
N ALA A 107 -5.30 -11.82 3.83
CA ALA A 107 -6.35 -10.89 3.40
C ALA A 107 -7.72 -11.44 3.83
N ASP A 108 -8.59 -10.54 4.27
CA ASP A 108 -9.96 -10.85 4.67
C ASP A 108 -10.88 -10.48 3.50
N GLU A 109 -11.21 -11.48 2.66
CA GLU A 109 -12.05 -11.28 1.46
C GLU A 109 -13.41 -10.65 1.79
N PRO A 110 -14.16 -11.10 2.80
CA PRO A 110 -15.40 -10.45 3.19
C PRO A 110 -15.23 -8.97 3.55
N THR A 111 -14.16 -8.63 4.28
CA THR A 111 -13.88 -7.24 4.68
C THR A 111 -13.58 -6.37 3.48
N GLU A 112 -12.72 -6.81 2.56
CA GLU A 112 -12.39 -6.05 1.35
C GLU A 112 -13.59 -5.92 0.40
N ARG A 113 -14.40 -6.97 0.26
CA ARG A 113 -15.64 -6.92 -0.52
C ARG A 113 -16.63 -5.91 0.05
N ASN A 114 -16.84 -5.91 1.37
CA ASN A 114 -17.73 -4.96 2.02
C ASN A 114 -17.24 -3.53 1.82
N TRP A 115 -15.92 -3.29 1.93
CA TRP A 115 -15.33 -1.99 1.66
C TRP A 115 -15.57 -1.52 0.21
N LEU A 116 -15.37 -2.41 -0.79
CA LEU A 116 -15.68 -2.12 -2.19
C LEU A 116 -17.17 -1.82 -2.41
N GLN A 117 -18.04 -2.58 -1.75
CA GLN A 117 -19.49 -2.37 -1.83
C GLN A 117 -19.91 -1.04 -1.20
N ASP A 118 -19.36 -0.68 -0.06
CA ASP A 118 -19.63 0.59 0.62
C ASP A 118 -19.17 1.77 -0.22
N ALA A 119 -17.99 1.69 -0.85
CA ALA A 119 -17.50 2.70 -1.78
C ALA A 119 -18.43 2.87 -2.99
N MET A 120 -18.94 1.76 -3.54
CA MET A 120 -19.92 1.76 -4.62
C MET A 120 -21.24 2.41 -4.17
N ASN A 121 -21.76 1.98 -3.02
CA ASN A 121 -23.02 2.46 -2.45
C ASN A 121 -22.98 3.94 -2.09
N ALA A 122 -21.86 4.45 -1.57
CA ALA A 122 -21.69 5.87 -1.24
C ALA A 122 -21.80 6.78 -2.47
N SER A 123 -21.51 6.25 -3.66
CA SER A 123 -21.65 6.95 -4.94
C SER A 123 -23.03 6.74 -5.60
N SER A 124 -23.92 5.97 -4.97
CA SER A 124 -25.07 5.35 -5.62
C SER A 124 -26.08 6.35 -6.18
N ARG A 125 -26.23 6.28 -7.50
CA ARG A 125 -27.34 6.81 -8.29
C ARG A 125 -28.13 5.69 -9.00
N TRP A 126 -27.79 4.43 -8.73
CA TRP A 126 -28.18 3.27 -9.56
C TRP A 126 -29.38 2.50 -9.02
N GLY A 127 -29.74 2.65 -7.74
CA GLY A 127 -30.93 2.03 -7.19
C GLY A 127 -30.90 0.49 -7.29
N PRO A 128 -31.93 -0.17 -7.86
CA PRO A 128 -31.99 -1.63 -8.02
C PRO A 128 -30.84 -2.24 -8.83
N ASP A 129 -30.20 -1.45 -9.70
CA ASP A 129 -29.07 -1.87 -10.55
C ASP A 129 -27.71 -1.65 -9.89
N THR A 130 -27.68 -1.46 -8.57
CA THR A 130 -26.41 -1.25 -7.88
C THR A 130 -25.50 -2.45 -8.10
N PRO A 131 -24.30 -2.27 -8.67
CA PRO A 131 -23.38 -3.37 -8.92
C PRO A 131 -23.08 -4.16 -7.66
N VAL A 132 -23.06 -5.49 -7.78
CA VAL A 132 -22.74 -6.40 -6.67
C VAL A 132 -21.41 -7.09 -6.96
N TRP A 133 -20.44 -6.87 -6.08
CA TRP A 133 -19.11 -7.46 -6.23
C TRP A 133 -19.12 -8.97 -5.93
N GLN A 134 -18.67 -9.76 -6.90
CA GLN A 134 -18.44 -11.20 -6.81
C GLN A 134 -16.94 -11.49 -6.76
N PRO A 135 -16.48 -12.39 -5.86
CA PRO A 135 -15.08 -12.81 -5.85
C PRO A 135 -14.76 -13.52 -7.16
N LEU A 136 -13.72 -13.07 -7.85
CA LEU A 136 -13.35 -13.60 -9.16
C LEU A 136 -12.07 -14.42 -9.09
N TRP A 137 -11.07 -13.93 -8.37
CA TRP A 137 -9.77 -14.59 -8.26
C TRP A 137 -9.03 -14.18 -7.00
N ALA A 138 -8.26 -15.09 -6.43
CA ALA A 138 -7.38 -14.83 -5.30
C ALA A 138 -6.03 -15.48 -5.55
N CYS A 139 -4.95 -14.75 -5.32
CA CYS A 139 -3.60 -15.26 -5.48
C CYS A 139 -2.58 -14.52 -4.61
N HIS A 140 -1.30 -14.76 -4.84
CA HIS A 140 -0.19 -14.07 -4.21
C HIS A 140 0.79 -13.52 -5.24
N ALA A 141 1.65 -12.58 -4.86
CA ALA A 141 2.54 -11.89 -5.80
C ALA A 141 3.39 -12.84 -6.65
N ALA A 142 3.92 -13.93 -6.08
CA ALA A 142 4.67 -14.91 -6.87
C ALA A 142 3.83 -15.60 -7.97
N GLY A 143 2.52 -15.78 -7.77
CA GLY A 143 1.63 -16.36 -8.77
C GLY A 143 1.21 -15.35 -9.82
N VAL A 144 1.08 -14.07 -9.45
CA VAL A 144 0.80 -12.96 -10.37
C VAL A 144 2.02 -12.63 -11.24
N LEU A 145 3.20 -12.50 -10.62
CA LEU A 145 4.43 -12.01 -11.26
C LEU A 145 5.36 -13.14 -11.73
N GLY A 146 5.03 -14.40 -11.45
CA GLY A 146 5.87 -15.57 -11.72
C GLY A 146 7.09 -15.72 -10.80
N GLN A 147 7.43 -14.68 -10.04
CA GLN A 147 8.52 -14.67 -9.08
C GLN A 147 8.23 -13.73 -7.91
N TRP A 148 8.68 -14.09 -6.71
CA TRP A 148 8.73 -13.20 -5.57
C TRP A 148 9.99 -13.52 -4.75
N PRO A 149 10.75 -12.51 -4.28
CA PRO A 149 11.90 -12.76 -3.44
C PRO A 149 11.49 -13.55 -2.20
N ALA A 150 12.24 -14.62 -1.87
CA ALA A 150 11.95 -15.49 -0.73
C ALA A 150 12.13 -14.82 0.65
N ARG A 151 12.49 -13.53 0.69
CA ARG A 151 12.67 -12.77 1.92
C ARG A 151 11.36 -12.07 2.26
N GLY A 152 10.66 -12.58 3.27
CA GLY A 152 9.41 -11.99 3.78
C GLY A 152 8.17 -12.79 3.41
N ARG A 153 7.01 -12.24 3.75
CA ARG A 153 5.72 -12.82 3.35
C ARG A 153 5.41 -12.44 1.90
N ASN A 154 4.71 -13.32 1.20
CA ASN A 154 4.22 -13.07 -0.15
C ASN A 154 2.97 -12.20 -0.08
N PRO A 155 2.92 -11.03 -0.75
CA PRO A 155 1.70 -10.25 -0.80
C PRO A 155 0.53 -11.07 -1.33
N SER A 156 -0.66 -10.89 -0.75
CA SER A 156 -1.90 -11.47 -1.29
C SER A 156 -2.55 -10.49 -2.25
N VAL A 157 -3.28 -11.02 -3.23
CA VAL A 157 -4.11 -10.23 -4.15
C VAL A 157 -5.46 -10.89 -4.26
N LEU A 158 -6.50 -10.07 -4.19
CA LEU A 158 -7.88 -10.46 -4.39
C LEU A 158 -8.44 -9.64 -5.55
N VAL A 159 -9.24 -10.26 -6.41
CA VAL A 159 -9.88 -9.64 -7.56
C VAL A 159 -11.36 -9.98 -7.55
N TRP A 160 -12.18 -8.97 -7.77
CA TRP A 160 -13.63 -9.06 -7.86
C TRP A 160 -14.13 -8.57 -9.20
N VAL A 161 -15.33 -9.01 -9.55
CA VAL A 161 -16.08 -8.59 -10.72
C VAL A 161 -17.48 -8.16 -10.31
N ALA A 162 -17.99 -7.14 -10.98
CA ALA A 162 -19.39 -6.75 -10.90
C ALA A 162 -19.90 -6.44 -12.30
N ASP A 163 -21.21 -6.46 -12.45
CA ASP A 163 -21.86 -5.97 -13.66
C ASP A 163 -21.74 -4.45 -13.79
N ASP A 164 -21.85 -3.91 -15.01
CA ASP A 164 -22.11 -2.49 -15.18
C ASP A 164 -23.63 -2.21 -15.13
N PRO A 165 -24.08 -1.10 -14.54
CA PRO A 165 -25.51 -0.85 -14.37
C PRO A 165 -26.17 -0.51 -15.72
N GLU A 166 -27.03 -1.40 -16.22
CA GLU A 166 -27.72 -1.25 -17.51
C GLU A 166 -29.14 -0.66 -17.42
N GLY A 167 -29.75 -0.64 -16.24
CA GLY A 167 -31.14 -0.23 -16.08
C GLY A 167 -32.16 -1.38 -16.16
N ASP A 168 -31.73 -2.63 -16.06
CA ASP A 168 -32.55 -3.82 -16.32
C ASP A 168 -33.01 -4.58 -15.06
N GLY A 169 -32.58 -4.14 -13.87
CA GLY A 169 -32.86 -4.71 -12.56
C GLY A 169 -31.99 -5.91 -12.18
N GLN A 170 -30.92 -6.23 -12.93
CA GLN A 170 -30.19 -7.50 -12.80
C GLN A 170 -28.70 -7.30 -12.51
N PRO A 171 -28.30 -6.95 -11.28
CA PRO A 171 -26.92 -6.56 -10.94
C PRO A 171 -25.87 -7.69 -11.00
N LEU A 172 -26.28 -8.90 -11.35
CA LEU A 172 -25.42 -10.08 -11.55
C LEU A 172 -25.44 -10.58 -13.00
N ARG A 173 -26.04 -9.81 -13.92
CA ARG A 173 -26.24 -10.26 -15.29
C ARG A 173 -25.89 -9.18 -16.33
N SER A 174 -24.73 -9.35 -16.96
CA SER A 174 -24.29 -8.43 -18.02
C SER A 174 -24.97 -8.74 -19.36
N GLY A 175 -25.92 -7.88 -19.75
CA GLY A 175 -26.59 -7.91 -21.05
C GLY A 175 -25.75 -7.31 -22.18
N ASN A 176 -24.92 -6.32 -21.85
CA ASN A 176 -24.13 -5.51 -22.79
C ASN A 176 -22.65 -5.95 -22.89
N GLN A 177 -22.27 -7.01 -22.15
CA GLN A 177 -20.90 -7.55 -22.11
C GLN A 177 -19.86 -6.56 -21.57
N ARG A 178 -20.26 -5.74 -20.59
CA ARG A 178 -19.39 -4.84 -19.84
C ARG A 178 -19.31 -5.31 -18.40
N LEU A 179 -18.10 -5.30 -17.86
CA LEU A 179 -17.84 -5.73 -16.50
C LEU A 179 -16.98 -4.69 -15.80
N MET A 180 -17.25 -4.51 -14.52
CA MET A 180 -16.41 -3.76 -13.60
C MET A 180 -15.49 -4.75 -12.87
N LEU A 181 -14.21 -4.42 -12.79
CA LEU A 181 -13.20 -5.20 -12.10
C LEU A 181 -12.56 -4.34 -11.00
N ALA A 182 -12.27 -4.96 -9.88
CA ALA A 182 -11.49 -4.36 -8.80
C ALA A 182 -10.47 -5.38 -8.30
N ALA A 183 -9.24 -4.93 -8.03
CA ALA A 183 -8.22 -5.72 -7.39
C ALA A 183 -7.66 -4.99 -6.19
N VAL A 184 -7.41 -5.75 -5.12
CA VAL A 184 -6.78 -5.26 -3.89
C VAL A 184 -5.58 -6.15 -3.58
N ALA A 185 -4.44 -5.52 -3.34
CA ALA A 185 -3.19 -6.17 -2.99
C ALA A 185 -2.72 -5.77 -1.57
N HIS A 186 -2.35 -6.75 -0.76
CA HIS A 186 -1.81 -6.56 0.59
C HIS A 186 -0.34 -6.97 0.63
N VAL A 187 0.56 -6.01 0.83
CA VAL A 187 2.02 -6.21 0.69
C VAL A 187 2.70 -6.58 2.01
N GLY A 188 2.18 -6.07 3.12
CA GLY A 188 2.72 -6.24 4.46
C GLY A 188 2.25 -5.12 5.38
N GLY A 189 2.26 -5.33 6.70
CA GLY A 189 1.79 -4.32 7.65
C GLY A 189 0.33 -3.93 7.42
N GLN A 190 0.09 -2.64 7.16
CA GLN A 190 -1.23 -2.06 6.80
C GLN A 190 -1.25 -1.54 5.35
N ALA A 191 -0.18 -1.72 4.57
CA ALA A 191 -0.07 -1.17 3.22
C ALA A 191 -0.98 -1.92 2.24
N ARG A 192 -1.76 -1.16 1.46
CA ARG A 192 -2.78 -1.69 0.56
C ARG A 192 -2.74 -0.97 -0.79
N GLY A 193 -2.65 -1.72 -1.87
CA GLY A 193 -2.81 -1.19 -3.22
C GLY A 193 -4.15 -1.59 -3.82
N GLU A 194 -4.71 -0.72 -4.65
CA GLU A 194 -5.95 -0.97 -5.36
C GLU A 194 -5.80 -0.61 -6.83
N ALA A 195 -6.47 -1.39 -7.67
CA ALA A 195 -6.70 -1.04 -9.06
C ALA A 195 -8.15 -1.37 -9.42
N SER A 196 -8.74 -0.58 -10.31
CA SER A 196 -10.06 -0.86 -10.87
C SER A 196 -10.11 -0.61 -12.37
N ALA A 197 -10.93 -1.38 -13.06
CA ALA A 197 -11.09 -1.29 -14.50
C ALA A 197 -12.55 -1.51 -14.90
N THR A 198 -12.97 -0.86 -15.98
CA THR A 198 -14.17 -1.25 -16.70
C THR A 198 -13.75 -1.83 -18.02
N VAL A 199 -14.12 -3.09 -18.25
CA VAL A 199 -13.78 -3.85 -19.44
C VAL A 199 -15.04 -4.16 -20.23
N TRP A 200 -14.91 -4.27 -21.54
CA TRP A 200 -16.02 -4.66 -22.40
C TRP A 200 -15.56 -5.42 -23.62
N ARG A 201 -16.48 -6.14 -24.25
CA ARG A 201 -16.22 -6.85 -25.51
C ARG A 201 -17.40 -6.69 -26.47
N THR A 202 -17.12 -6.78 -27.77
CA THR A 202 -18.15 -6.70 -28.82
C THR A 202 -18.85 -8.04 -29.10
N GLY A 203 -18.38 -9.13 -28.48
CA GLY A 203 -18.96 -10.47 -28.58
C GLY A 203 -18.06 -11.53 -27.96
N ALA A 204 -18.58 -12.76 -27.82
CA ALA A 204 -17.83 -13.89 -27.30
C ALA A 204 -16.53 -14.15 -28.09
N GLY A 205 -15.42 -14.38 -27.38
CA GLY A 205 -14.10 -14.62 -27.98
C GLY A 205 -13.48 -13.43 -28.72
N ARG A 206 -14.07 -12.23 -28.61
CA ARG A 206 -13.48 -10.99 -29.15
C ARG A 206 -12.49 -10.38 -28.17
N PRO A 207 -11.54 -9.57 -28.67
CA PRO A 207 -10.62 -8.84 -27.80
C PRO A 207 -11.39 -7.99 -26.79
N ILE A 208 -10.86 -7.97 -25.57
CA ILE A 208 -11.35 -7.07 -24.52
C ILE A 208 -10.86 -5.67 -24.81
N LEU A 209 -11.73 -4.70 -24.61
CA LEU A 209 -11.45 -3.28 -24.68
C LEU A 209 -11.55 -2.70 -23.26
N LEU A 210 -10.62 -1.79 -22.95
CA LEU A 210 -10.60 -1.05 -21.70
C LEU A 210 -11.42 0.23 -21.88
N ALA A 211 -12.50 0.37 -21.11
CA ALA A 211 -13.31 1.59 -21.08
C ALA A 211 -12.78 2.59 -20.03
N ALA A 212 -12.32 2.10 -18.88
CA ALA A 212 -11.74 2.92 -17.82
C ALA A 212 -10.69 2.12 -17.04
N TRP A 213 -9.68 2.82 -16.52
CA TRP A 213 -8.62 2.26 -15.68
C TRP A 213 -8.26 3.25 -14.59
N ARG A 214 -8.12 2.77 -13.35
CA ARG A 214 -7.71 3.57 -12.19
C ARG A 214 -6.81 2.74 -11.28
N THR A 215 -5.82 3.40 -10.69
CA THR A 215 -4.92 2.80 -9.70
C THR A 215 -4.77 3.76 -8.53
N THR A 216 -4.75 3.21 -7.32
CA THR A 216 -4.60 3.93 -6.07
C THR A 216 -3.62 3.16 -5.18
N GLY A 217 -2.61 3.86 -4.66
CA GLY A 217 -1.74 3.36 -3.60
C GLY A 217 -2.17 3.98 -2.28
N GLY A 218 -2.42 3.14 -1.27
CA GLY A 218 -2.81 3.55 0.08
C GLY A 218 -1.73 3.25 1.12
#